data_AF-A0A2N5MGD3-F1
#
_entry.id   AF-A0A2N5MGD3-F1
#
_cell.length_a   1.000
_cell.length_b   1.000
_cell.length_c   1.000
_cell.angle_alpha   90.00
_cell.angle_beta   90.00
_cell.angle_gamma   90.00
#
_symmetry.space_group_name_H-M   'P 1'
#
loop_
_entity.id
_entity.type
_entity.pdbx_description
1 polymer ?
#
loop_
_entity_poly.entity_id
_entity_poly.type
_entity_poly.pdbx_seq_one_letter_code
_entity_poly.pdbx_strand_id
1 'polypeptide(L)' 'MTMWIKTTISSTDPDKVEVGQEIEDTILEFLESEEAKAAIQNDEYKIIVLSKDKKKIN' A
#
# COMPACT_ATOMS: atom_id res chain seq x y z
N MET A 1 4.81 -11.51 -5.39
CA MET A 1 5.14 -10.95 -4.05
C MET A 1 3.91 -10.30 -3.41
N THR A 2 3.76 -10.35 -2.08
CA THR A 2 2.68 -9.61 -1.39
C THR A 2 3.27 -8.72 -0.31
N MET A 3 2.98 -7.42 -0.39
CA MET A 3 3.42 -6.41 0.57
C MET A 3 2.25 -6.05 1.48
N TRP A 4 2.47 -6.23 2.78
CA TRP A 4 1.49 -5.94 3.82
C TRP A 4 1.89 -4.69 4.58
N ILE A 5 1.12 -3.63 4.44
CA ILE A 5 1.31 -2.39 5.18
C ILE A 5 0.27 -2.34 6.28
N LYS A 6 0.70 -2.18 7.52
CA LYS A 6 -0.20 -2.02 8.68
C LYS A 6 -0.09 -0.60 9.17
N THR A 7 -1.22 0.09 9.23
CA THR A 7 -1.32 1.45 9.75
C THR A 7 -1.90 1.43 11.16
N THR A 8 -1.76 2.56 11.84
CA THR A 8 -2.42 2.82 13.13
C THR A 8 -3.78 3.51 12.96
N ILE A 9 -4.21 3.74 11.71
CA ILE A 9 -5.45 4.42 11.35
C ILE A 9 -6.64 3.51 11.66
N SER A 10 -7.67 4.05 12.30
CA SER A 10 -8.89 3.31 12.60
C SER A 10 -9.64 2.93 11.32
N SER A 11 -10.28 1.76 11.28
CA SER A 11 -11.19 1.43 10.17
C SER A 11 -12.45 2.31 10.14
N THR A 12 -12.67 3.10 11.19
CA THR A 12 -13.76 4.08 11.30
C THR A 12 -13.30 5.52 11.11
N ASP A 13 -12.01 5.74 10.83
CA ASP A 13 -11.48 7.07 10.55
C ASP A 13 -12.16 7.64 9.30
N PRO A 14 -12.68 8.89 9.33
CA PRO A 14 -13.33 9.49 8.17
C PRO A 14 -12.41 9.55 6.94
N ASP A 15 -11.11 9.70 7.15
CA ASP A 15 -10.13 9.95 6.08
C ASP A 15 -9.40 8.65 5.67
N LYS A 16 -9.77 7.50 6.23
CA LYS A 16 -9.10 6.21 6.00
C LYS A 16 -8.92 5.85 4.52
N VAL A 17 -9.88 6.22 3.68
CA VAL A 17 -9.87 5.87 2.25
C VAL A 17 -8.83 6.71 1.53
N GLU A 18 -8.81 8.03 1.80
CA GLU A 18 -7.83 8.95 1.24
C GLU A 18 -6.42 8.55 1.63
N VAL A 19 -6.17 8.33 2.93
CA VAL A 19 -4.84 7.92 3.40
C VAL A 19 -4.45 6.54 2.88
N GLY A 20 -5.42 5.63 2.78
CA GLY A 20 -5.20 4.31 2.19
C GLY A 20 -4.74 4.38 0.74
N GLN A 21 -5.37 5.28 -0.02
CA GLN A 21 -5.06 5.49 -1.42
C GLN A 21 -3.71 6.19 -1.61
N GLU A 22 -3.41 7.22 -0.80
CA GLU A 22 -2.11 7.89 -0.80
C GLU A 22 -0.95 6.91 -0.53
N ILE A 23 -1.14 5.95 0.39
CA ILE A 23 -0.16 4.89 0.65
C ILE A 23 0.03 3.98 -0.56
N GLU A 24 -1.07 3.53 -1.19
CA GLU A 24 -0.99 2.66 -2.37
C GLU A 24 -0.31 3.37 -3.53
N ASP A 25 -0.68 4.63 -3.81
CA ASP A 25 -0.11 5.46 -4.87
C ASP A 25 1.38 5.71 -4.65
N THR A 26 1.79 6.07 -3.43
CA THR A 26 3.21 6.29 -3.09
C THR A 26 4.05 5.02 -3.31
N ILE A 27 3.50 3.85 -2.96
CA ILE A 27 4.21 2.58 -3.16
C ILE A 27 4.27 2.24 -4.64
N LEU A 28 3.20 2.48 -5.40
CA LEU A 28 3.18 2.26 -6.84
C LEU A 28 4.22 3.16 -7.54
N GLU A 29 4.26 4.44 -7.22
CA GLU A 29 5.28 5.37 -7.73
C GLU A 29 6.70 4.89 -7.42
N PHE A 30 6.94 4.41 -6.19
CA PHE A 30 8.23 3.83 -5.82
C PHE A 30 8.55 2.59 -6.67
N LEU A 31 7.61 1.66 -6.84
CA LEU A 31 7.82 0.43 -7.62
C LEU A 31 8.00 0.71 -9.11
N GLU A 32 7.48 1.84 -9.60
CA GLU A 32 7.66 2.30 -10.96
C GLU A 32 8.99 3.05 -11.20
N SER A 33 9.73 3.40 -10.14
CA SER A 33 11.08 3.95 -10.28
C SER A 33 12.01 2.98 -11.00
N GLU A 34 12.99 3.51 -11.73
CA GLU A 34 13.93 2.70 -12.52
C GLU A 34 14.72 1.72 -11.63
N GLU A 35 15.12 2.17 -10.44
CA GLU A 35 15.83 1.34 -9.46
C GLU A 35 14.97 0.18 -8.94
N ALA A 36 13.71 0.45 -8.60
CA ALA A 36 12.81 -0.58 -8.10
C ALA A 36 12.41 -1.56 -9.22
N LYS A 37 12.10 -1.07 -10.43
CA LYS A 37 11.85 -1.89 -11.61
C LYS A 37 13.02 -2.83 -11.92
N ALA A 38 14.25 -2.35 -11.81
CA ALA A 38 15.43 -3.19 -12.01
C ALA A 38 15.55 -4.31 -10.96
N ALA A 39 15.11 -4.04 -9.72
CA ALA A 39 15.14 -5.00 -8.62
C ALA A 39 14.01 -6.04 -8.69
N ILE A 40 12.78 -5.62 -9.01
CA ILE A 40 11.60 -6.52 -9.05
C ILE A 40 11.40 -7.16 -10.43
N GLN A 41 11.99 -6.59 -11.47
CA GLN A 41 11.87 -7.04 -12.87
C GLN A 41 10.40 -7.21 -13.29
N ASN A 42 9.93 -8.46 -13.41
CA ASN A 42 8.57 -8.82 -13.82
C ASN A 42 7.79 -9.53 -12.70
N ASP A 43 8.26 -9.45 -11.45
CA ASP A 43 7.56 -10.07 -10.34
C ASP A 43 6.21 -9.40 -10.12
N GLU A 44 5.14 -10.17 -10.31
CA GLU A 44 3.79 -9.72 -9.95
C GLU A 44 3.76 -9.38 -8.46
N TYR A 45 3.23 -8.20 -8.13
CA TYR A 45 3.10 -7.76 -6.76
C TYR A 45 1.65 -7.40 -6.40
N LYS A 46 1.33 -7.54 -5.12
CA LYS A 46 0.06 -7.13 -4.53
C LYS A 46 0.33 -6.29 -3.30
N ILE A 47 -0.27 -5.11 -3.25
CA ILE A 47 -0.24 -4.21 -2.09
C ILE A 47 -1.52 -4.44 -1.28
N ILE A 48 -1.38 -4.62 0.03
CA ILE A 48 -2.51 -4.73 0.95
C ILE A 48 -2.26 -3.79 2.13
N VAL A 49 -3.02 -2.70 2.18
CA VAL A 49 -2.98 -1.74 3.29
C VAL A 49 -4.06 -2.07 4.30
N LEU A 50 -3.65 -2.31 5.54
CA LEU A 50 -4.52 -2.68 6.65
C LEU A 50 -4.59 -1.55 7.67
N SER A 51 -5.81 -1.24 8.10
CA SER A 51 -6.10 -0.42 9.28
C SER A 51 -5.60 -1.07 10.58
N LYS A 52 -5.62 -0.30 11.67
CA LYS A 52 -5.38 -0.77 13.04
C LYS A 52 -6.25 -1.99 13.40
N ASP A 53 -7.47 -2.04 12.87
CA ASP A 53 -8.45 -3.10 13.12
C ASP A 53 -8.24 -4.34 12.23
N LYS A 54 -7.11 -4.39 11.49
CA LYS A 54 -6.75 -5.44 10.53
C LYS A 54 -7.71 -5.59 9.35
N LYS A 55 -8.57 -4.60 9.12
CA LYS A 55 -9.41 -4.51 7.91
C LYS A 55 -8.63 -3.81 6.81
N LYS A 56 -8.86 -4.19 5.55
CA LYS A 56 -8.37 -3.40 4.42
C LYS A 56 -8.86 -1.96 4.57
N ILE A 57 -7.96 -1.01 4.39
CA ILE A 57 -8.23 0.39 4.69
C ILE A 57 -9.15 1.03 3.62
N ASN A 58 -9.08 0.53 2.37
CA ASN A 58 -9.85 0.94 1.19
C ASN A 58 -10.67 -0.23 0.57
#